data_AF-A0A5B0BTW9-F1
#
_entry.id   AF-A0A5B0BTW9-F1
#
_cell.length_a   1.000
_cell.length_b   1.000
_cell.length_c   1.000
_cell.angle_alpha   90.00
_cell.angle_beta   90.00
_cell.angle_gamma   90.00
#
_symmetry.space_group_name_H-M   'P 1'
#
loop_
_entity.id
_entity.type
_entity.pdbx_description
1 polymer ?
#
loop_
_entity_poly.entity_id
_entity_poly.type
_entity_poly.pdbx_seq_one_letter_code
_entity_poly.pdbx_strand_id
1 'polypeptide(L)'
;MEEGFTVIFAHKTQEAVSLVTGIKLANSMNVDAFVSIHANVFDSDWNSANGIETLVYSAARKETMTIASLTQNALIAACNRVDRGVKKVNYAVLLETKMPAVHKAWAL
;
A
#
# COMPACT_ATOMS: atom_id res chain seq x y z
N MET A 1 20.54 8.64 3.33
CA MET A 1 20.35 7.18 3.32
C MET A 1 20.15 6.77 4.75
N GLU A 2 18.92 6.45 5.14
CA GLU A 2 18.67 5.74 6.40
C GLU A 2 18.47 4.27 6.02
N GLU A 3 19.16 3.39 6.73
CA GLU A 3 19.06 1.92 6.62
C GLU A 3 19.40 1.29 5.25
N GLY A 4 20.07 2.01 4.35
CA GLY A 4 20.49 1.48 3.05
C GLY A 4 19.41 1.58 1.96
N PHE A 5 18.30 2.26 2.22
CA PHE A 5 17.23 2.50 1.26
C PHE A 5 17.22 3.95 0.76
N THR A 6 16.80 4.13 -0.50
CA THR A 6 16.45 5.44 -1.05
C THR A 6 14.93 5.55 -1.09
N VAL A 7 14.38 6.46 -0.30
CA VAL A 7 12.93 6.70 -0.22
C VAL A 7 12.54 7.87 -1.11
N ILE A 8 11.56 7.65 -1.98
CA ILE A 8 11.01 8.66 -2.87
C ILE A 8 9.53 8.86 -2.52
N PHE A 9 9.16 10.07 -2.11
CA PHE A 9 7.77 10.42 -1.89
C PHE A 9 7.12 10.89 -3.18
N ALA A 10 5.95 10.32 -3.50
CA ALA A 10 5.18 10.73 -4.68
C ALA A 10 4.64 12.16 -4.56
N HIS A 11 4.43 12.65 -3.34
CA HIS A 11 4.02 14.02 -3.04
C HIS A 11 5.20 14.83 -2.49
N LYS A 12 5.23 16.14 -2.79
CA LYS A 12 6.22 17.08 -2.24
C LYS A 12 5.61 18.12 -1.28
N THR A 13 4.28 18.14 -1.14
CA THR A 13 3.47 19.11 -0.38
C THR A 13 2.27 18.41 0.28
N GLN A 14 1.35 19.16 0.90
CA GLN A 14 0.07 18.65 1.44
C GLN A 14 -0.94 18.21 0.36
N GLU A 15 -0.57 18.17 -0.92
CA GLU A 15 -1.47 17.78 -1.99
C GLU A 15 -1.54 16.27 -2.16
N ALA A 16 -2.76 15.75 -2.18
CA ALA A 16 -3.02 14.36 -2.50
C ALA A 16 -2.60 14.06 -3.94
N VAL A 17 -1.67 13.13 -4.11
CA VAL A 17 -1.29 12.62 -5.42
C VAL A 17 -2.17 11.43 -5.76
N SER A 18 -2.80 11.46 -6.94
CA SER A 18 -3.61 10.35 -7.40
C SER A 18 -2.77 9.07 -7.50
N LEU A 19 -3.40 7.91 -7.24
CA LEU A 19 -2.73 6.62 -7.31
C LEU A 19 -2.09 6.38 -8.71
N VAL A 20 -2.78 6.78 -9.78
CA VAL A 20 -2.28 6.73 -11.16
C VAL A 20 -0.99 7.54 -11.33
N THR A 21 -0.96 8.77 -10.77
CA THR A 21 0.23 9.63 -10.83
C THR A 21 1.41 9.00 -10.09
N GLY A 22 1.16 8.44 -8.90
CA GLY A 22 2.19 7.75 -8.12
C GLY A 22 2.79 6.55 -8.86
N ILE A 23 1.96 5.78 -9.57
CA ILE A 23 2.41 4.63 -10.36
C ILE A 23 3.24 5.05 -11.56
N LYS A 24 2.81 6.09 -12.29
CA LYS A 24 3.60 6.65 -13.41
C LYS A 24 4.98 7.10 -12.97
N LEU A 25 5.07 7.74 -11.80
CA LEU A 25 6.33 8.15 -11.21
C LEU A 25 7.19 6.96 -10.80
N ALA A 26 6.62 5.96 -10.12
CA ALA A 26 7.33 4.76 -9.72
C ALA A 26 7.90 4.01 -10.94
N ASN A 27 7.12 3.91 -12.01
CA ASN A 27 7.54 3.30 -13.26
C ASN A 27 8.64 4.08 -13.98
N SER A 28 8.59 5.43 -13.96
CA SER A 28 9.61 6.26 -14.62
C SER A 28 10.93 6.28 -13.87
N MET A 29 10.87 6.20 -12.54
CA MET A 29 12.05 6.15 -11.67
C MET A 29 12.65 4.76 -11.51
N ASN A 30 11.98 3.73 -12.05
CA ASN A 30 12.42 2.34 -12.00
C ASN A 30 12.73 1.87 -10.57
N VAL A 31 11.84 2.18 -9.64
CA VAL A 31 12.00 1.82 -8.21
C VAL A 31 11.82 0.31 -7.98
N ASP A 32 12.45 -0.21 -6.94
CA ASP A 32 12.40 -1.65 -6.60
C ASP A 32 11.08 -2.08 -5.97
N ALA A 33 10.36 -1.15 -5.31
CA ALA A 33 9.06 -1.41 -4.70
C ALA A 33 8.20 -0.14 -4.66
N PHE A 34 6.88 -0.32 -4.74
CA PHE A 34 5.89 0.74 -4.58
C PHE A 34 4.99 0.46 -3.38
N VAL A 35 4.91 1.42 -2.45
CA VAL A 35 4.04 1.37 -1.27
C VAL A 35 3.07 2.54 -1.32
N SER A 36 1.78 2.24 -1.41
CA SER A 36 0.69 3.21 -1.34
C SER A 36 0.05 3.14 0.04
N ILE A 37 -0.13 4.29 0.71
CA ILE A 37 -0.67 4.37 2.08
C ILE A 37 -1.99 5.12 2.05
N HIS A 38 -3.07 4.44 2.44
CA HIS A 38 -4.42 5.00 2.50
C HIS A 38 -5.08 4.74 3.86
N ALA A 39 -6.05 5.60 4.18
CA ALA A 39 -7.06 5.34 5.20
C ALA A 39 -8.39 5.11 4.47
N ASN A 40 -8.85 3.86 4.46
CA ASN A 40 -10.19 3.49 4.05
C ASN A 40 -11.21 3.98 5.08
N VAL A 41 -12.32 4.46 4.55
CA VAL A 41 -13.55 4.68 5.31
C VAL A 41 -14.59 3.77 4.65
N PHE A 42 -15.30 3.01 5.47
CA PHE A 42 -16.46 2.25 5.02
C PHE A 42 -17.68 3.04 5.44
N ASP A 43 -18.54 3.43 4.50
CA ASP A 43 -19.77 4.18 4.77
C ASP A 43 -19.59 5.58 5.41
N SER A 44 -20.67 6.36 5.54
CA SER A 44 -20.64 7.70 6.15
C SER A 44 -20.78 7.69 7.68
N ASP A 45 -21.12 6.55 8.27
CA ASP A 45 -21.43 6.41 9.69
C ASP A 45 -20.35 5.64 10.47
N TRP A 46 -20.25 5.93 11.76
CA TRP A 46 -19.41 5.16 12.68
C TRP A 46 -19.85 3.70 12.70
N ASN A 47 -19.00 2.81 12.22
CA ASN A 47 -19.31 1.39 12.13
C ASN A 47 -18.19 0.53 12.71
N SER A 48 -18.41 -0.79 12.71
CA SER A 48 -17.46 -1.74 13.27
C SER A 48 -16.27 -2.04 12.34
N ALA A 49 -16.21 -1.45 11.13
CA ALA A 49 -15.10 -1.66 10.20
C ALA A 49 -13.86 -0.93 10.69
N ASN A 50 -13.03 -1.65 11.42
CA ASN A 50 -11.75 -1.16 11.91
C ASN A 50 -10.65 -2.18 11.60
N GLY A 51 -9.40 -1.72 11.62
CA GLY A 51 -8.22 -2.57 11.50
C GLY A 51 -7.34 -2.22 10.31
N ILE A 52 -6.23 -2.94 10.17
CA ILE A 52 -5.25 -2.74 9.10
C ILE A 52 -5.38 -3.89 8.11
N GLU A 53 -5.43 -3.56 6.82
CA GLU A 53 -5.31 -4.53 5.72
C GLU A 53 -4.27 -4.06 4.71
N THR A 54 -3.59 -5.03 4.10
CA THR A 54 -2.64 -4.78 3.02
C THR A 54 -3.18 -5.41 1.75
N LEU A 55 -3.41 -4.59 0.73
CA LEU A 55 -4.00 -5.00 -0.53
C LEU A 55 -2.92 -5.22 -1.58
N VAL A 56 -3.06 -6.31 -2.34
CA VAL A 56 -2.18 -6.66 -3.45
C VAL A 56 -3.00 -7.02 -4.68
N TYR A 57 -2.42 -6.89 -5.86
CA TYR A 57 -3.07 -7.33 -7.09
C TYR A 57 -3.38 -8.84 -7.05
N SER A 58 -4.47 -9.26 -7.67
CA SER A 58 -4.91 -10.67 -7.65
C SER A 58 -3.89 -11.65 -8.22
N ALA A 59 -3.18 -11.24 -9.28
CA ALA A 59 -2.06 -11.99 -9.87
C ALA A 59 -0.69 -11.50 -9.37
N ALA A 60 -0.63 -10.98 -8.13
CA ALA A 60 0.62 -10.55 -7.52
C ALA A 60 1.69 -11.66 -7.53
N ARG A 61 2.92 -11.27 -7.88
CA ARG A 61 4.08 -12.15 -7.82
C ARG A 61 4.44 -12.51 -6.38
N LYS A 62 5.29 -13.53 -6.19
CA LYS A 62 5.70 -14.02 -4.87
C LYS A 62 6.40 -12.94 -4.05
N GLU A 63 7.18 -12.10 -4.69
CA GLU A 63 7.90 -10.96 -4.10
C GLU A 63 6.91 -9.96 -3.51
N THR A 64 5.86 -9.61 -4.25
CA THR A 64 4.79 -8.73 -3.79
C THR A 64 4.07 -9.30 -2.57
N MET A 65 3.76 -10.60 -2.57
CA MET A 65 3.15 -11.27 -1.42
C MET A 65 4.05 -11.25 -0.18
N THR A 66 5.37 -11.37 -0.39
CA THR A 66 6.37 -11.32 0.69
C THR A 66 6.40 -9.93 1.31
N ILE A 67 6.51 -8.89 0.48
CA ILE A 67 6.49 -7.48 0.94
C ILE A 67 5.18 -7.17 1.65
N ALA A 68 4.05 -7.62 1.12
CA ALA A 68 2.74 -7.38 1.74
C ALA A 68 2.62 -8.02 3.12
N SER A 69 3.10 -9.26 3.26
CA SER A 69 3.05 -9.98 4.54
C SER A 69 3.96 -9.33 5.58
N LEU A 70 5.18 -8.94 5.19
CA LEU A 70 6.10 -8.21 6.07
C LEU A 70 5.52 -6.86 6.49
N THR A 71 4.93 -6.12 5.54
CA THR A 71 4.29 -4.82 5.80
C THR A 71 3.13 -4.96 6.77
N GLN A 72 2.24 -5.94 6.56
CA GLN A 72 1.11 -6.21 7.45
C GLN A 72 1.61 -6.51 8.87
N ASN A 73 2.54 -7.45 9.02
CA ASN A 73 3.06 -7.85 10.33
C ASN A 73 3.71 -6.67 11.07
N ALA A 74 4.52 -5.87 10.38
CA ALA A 74 5.17 -4.70 10.96
C ALA A 74 4.15 -3.66 11.46
N LEU A 75 3.11 -3.40 10.67
CA LEU A 75 2.06 -2.45 11.04
C LEU A 75 1.20 -2.93 12.22
N ILE A 76 0.88 -4.22 12.27
CA ILE A 76 0.13 -4.79 13.40
C ILE A 76 0.97 -4.72 14.68
N ALA A 77 2.26 -5.07 14.61
CA ALA A 77 3.17 -4.97 15.75
C ALA A 77 3.33 -3.52 16.23
N ALA A 78 3.41 -2.55 15.32
CA ALA A 78 3.60 -1.14 15.65
C ALA A 78 2.33 -0.44 16.16
N CYS A 79 1.16 -0.79 15.61
CA CYS A 79 -0.09 -0.07 15.86
C CYS A 79 -1.04 -0.77 16.84
N ASN A 80 -0.86 -2.07 17.10
CA ASN A 80 -1.74 -2.89 17.94
C ASN A 80 -3.24 -2.75 17.57
N ARG A 81 -3.55 -2.84 16.27
CA ARG A 81 -4.93 -2.80 15.74
C ARG A 81 -5.35 -4.15 15.20
N VAL A 82 -6.65 -4.32 14.95
CA VAL A 82 -7.21 -5.55 14.39
C VAL A 82 -6.52 -5.90 13.07
N ASP A 83 -5.97 -7.12 13.01
CA ASP A 83 -5.36 -7.67 11.82
C ASP A 83 -6.44 -8.20 10.87
N ARG A 84 -6.57 -7.56 9.71
CA ARG A 84 -7.49 -7.97 8.64
C ARG A 84 -6.78 -8.71 7.51
N GLY A 85 -5.47 -8.93 7.65
CA GLY A 85 -4.64 -9.70 6.76
C GLY A 85 -4.29 -9.02 5.43
N VAL A 86 -3.61 -9.81 4.59
CA VAL A 86 -3.29 -9.45 3.21
C VAL A 86 -4.45 -9.89 2.32
N LYS A 87 -4.96 -8.99 1.47
CA LYS A 87 -6.09 -9.26 0.57
C LYS A 87 -5.72 -9.07 -0.89
N LYS A 88 -6.16 -10.00 -1.72
CA LYS A 88 -6.05 -9.91 -3.18
C LYS A 88 -7.24 -9.14 -3.74
N VAL A 89 -6.96 -8.12 -4.55
CA VAL A 89 -7.97 -7.23 -5.13
C VAL A 89 -7.70 -7.00 -6.62
N ASN A 90 -8.79 -6.81 -7.39
CA ASN A 90 -8.72 -6.47 -8.81
C ASN A 90 -8.75 -4.96 -9.01
N TYR A 91 -7.81 -4.23 -8.40
CA TYR A 91 -7.64 -2.83 -8.78
C TYR A 91 -6.88 -2.75 -10.09
N ALA A 92 -7.54 -2.27 -11.14
CA ALA A 92 -6.93 -1.98 -12.44
C ALA A 92 -5.66 -1.11 -12.32
N VAL A 93 -5.58 -0.30 -11.27
CA VAL A 93 -4.46 0.59 -11.03
C VAL A 93 -3.19 -0.16 -10.58
N LEU A 94 -3.31 -1.30 -9.88
CA LEU A 94 -2.16 -2.11 -9.46
C LEU A 94 -1.60 -2.98 -10.60
N LEU A 95 -2.31 -3.05 -11.74
CA LEU A 95 -1.84 -3.72 -12.95
C LEU A 95 -0.76 -2.92 -13.70
N GLU A 96 -0.74 -1.60 -13.52
CA GLU A 96 0.14 -0.72 -14.29
C GLU A 96 1.56 -0.62 -13.71
N THR A 97 1.82 -1.14 -12.51
CA THR A 97 3.15 -1.10 -11.88
C THR A 97 4.08 -2.18 -12.43
N LYS A 98 5.33 -1.81 -12.76
CA LYS A 98 6.36 -2.75 -13.24
C LYS A 98 7.12 -3.47 -12.11
N MET A 99 7.08 -2.92 -10.91
CA MET A 99 7.71 -3.43 -9.69
C MET A 99 6.67 -4.06 -8.74
N PRO A 100 7.09 -4.82 -7.71
CA PRO A 100 6.21 -5.20 -6.61
C PRO A 100 5.50 -4.00 -5.98
N ALA A 101 4.18 -4.08 -5.87
CA ALA A 101 3.34 -2.99 -5.38
C ALA A 101 2.39 -3.47 -4.28
N VAL A 102 2.36 -2.73 -3.17
CA VAL A 102 1.44 -2.96 -2.05
C VAL A 102 0.64 -1.69 -1.78
N HIS A 103 -0.65 -1.86 -1.50
CA HIS A 103 -1.53 -0.77 -1.09
C HIS A 103 -2.02 -1.04 0.32
N LYS A 104 -1.49 -0.29 1.29
CA LYS A 104 -1.94 -0.35 2.67
C LYS A 104 -3.21 0.47 2.83
N ALA A 105 -4.21 -0.11 3.47
CA ALA A 105 -5.42 0.59 3.85
C ALA A 105 -5.66 0.47 5.37
N TRP A 106 -5.98 1.60 6.00
CA TRP A 106 -6.50 1.64 7.37
C TRP A 106 -8.01 1.76 7.33
N ALA A 107 -8.79 0.82 7.87
CA ALA A 107 -10.20 1.10 8.12
C ALA A 107 -10.30 1.92 9.44
N LEU A 108 -10.84 3.14 9.34
CA LEU A 108 -11.19 3.98 10.49
C LEU A 108 -12.55 3.60 11.06
#